data_AF-A0A952B0U5-F1
#
_entry.id   AF-A0A952B0U5-F1
#
_cell.length_a   1.000
_cell.length_b   1.000
_cell.length_c   1.000
_cell.angle_alpha   90.00
_cell.angle_beta   90.00
_cell.angle_gamma   90.00
#
_symmetry.space_group_name_H-M   'P 1'
#
loop_
_entity.id
_entity.type
_entity.pdbx_description
1 polymer ?
#
loop_
_entity_poly.entity_id
_entity_poly.type
_entity_poly.pdbx_seq_one_letter_code
_entity_poly.pdbx_strand_id
1 'polypeptide(L)' 'MEKQEFTIEPPPEESGPEKLYRVVYIIDVNAADPKRAAGFTHQIMTDPDSLPPVLHVIDEGGKRVDIDLSEEY' A
#
# COMPACT_ATOMS: atom_id res chain seq x y z
N MET A 1 -20.78 -9.32 16.19
CA MET A 1 -19.60 -8.44 16.23
C MET A 1 -19.61 -7.65 14.95
N GLU A 2 -19.68 -6.32 15.03
CA GLU A 2 -19.48 -5.49 13.84
C GLU A 2 -18.03 -5.64 13.38
N LYS A 3 -17.86 -5.98 12.11
CA LYS A 3 -16.55 -6.04 11.46
C LYS A 3 -16.17 -4.58 11.18
N GLN A 4 -15.29 -4.00 12.00
CA GLN A 4 -14.70 -2.70 11.66
C GLN A 4 -13.84 -2.89 10.41
N GLU A 5 -14.36 -2.45 9.27
CA GLU A 5 -13.60 -2.38 8.03
C GLU A 5 -12.81 -1.07 8.05
N PHE A 6 -11.50 -1.19 8.33
CA PHE A 6 -10.56 -0.08 8.21
C PHE A 6 -10.32 0.16 6.72
N THR A 7 -11.20 0.95 6.10
CA THR A 7 -11.09 1.29 4.68
C THR A 7 -10.11 2.43 4.51
N ILE A 8 -9.15 2.28 3.59
CA ILE A 8 -8.30 3.38 3.15
C ILE A 8 -9.15 4.25 2.22
N GLU A 9 -9.43 5.47 2.66
CA GLU A 9 -10.12 6.49 1.84
C GLU A 9 -9.31 6.80 0.56
N PRO A 10 -9.95 7.27 -0.53
CA PRO A 10 -9.23 7.75 -1.70
C PRO A 10 -8.34 8.97 -1.37
N PRO A 11 -7.37 9.31 -2.25
CA PRO A 11 -6.72 10.61 -2.17
C PRO A 11 -7.73 11.74 -2.41
N PRO A 12 -7.49 12.95 -1.90
CA PRO A 12 -8.36 14.10 -2.19
C PRO A 12 -8.36 14.43 -3.68
N GLU A 13 -9.47 14.95 -4.18
CA GLU A 13 -9.57 15.55 -5.51
C GLU A 13 -8.83 16.89 -5.49
N GLU A 14 -7.55 16.90 -5.87
CA GLU A 14 -6.79 18.15 -6.05
C GLU A 14 -7.03 18.75 -7.44
N SER A 15 -7.11 20.08 -7.51
CA SER A 15 -7.36 20.85 -8.75
C SER A 15 -6.10 21.11 -9.59
N GLY A 16 -5.02 20.38 -9.32
CA GLY A 16 -3.77 20.49 -10.08
C GLY A 16 -3.92 19.95 -11.52
N PRO A 17 -2.96 20.25 -12.41
CA PRO A 17 -2.95 19.71 -13.76
C PRO A 17 -2.71 18.19 -13.81
N GLU A 18 -2.22 17.60 -12.72
CA GLU A 18 -1.94 16.16 -12.59
C GLU A 18 -2.92 15.51 -11.61
N LYS A 19 -3.30 14.26 -11.89
CA LYS A 19 -4.17 13.46 -11.02
C LYS A 19 -3.39 12.96 -9.80
N LEU A 20 -4.03 12.99 -8.63
CA LEU A 20 -3.49 12.34 -7.44
C LEU A 20 -3.84 10.85 -7.42
N TYR A 21 -2.83 10.05 -7.08
CA TYR A 21 -2.98 8.62 -6.81
C TYR A 21 -2.44 8.32 -5.43
N ARG A 22 -3.11 7.44 -4.69
CA ARG A 22 -2.63 6.88 -3.43
C ARG A 22 -2.10 5.47 -3.71
N VAL A 23 -0.81 5.28 -3.49
CA VAL A 23 -0.17 3.96 -3.57
C VAL A 23 -0.11 3.35 -2.18
N VAL A 24 -0.67 2.16 -2.04
CA VAL A 24 -0.68 1.38 -0.79
C VAL A 24 0.14 0.11 -1.01
N TYR A 25 1.16 -0.08 -0.16
CA TYR A 25 1.89 -1.33 -0.06
C TYR A 25 1.22 -2.20 0.99
N ILE A 26 0.79 -3.40 0.60
CA ILE A 26 0.23 -4.37 1.54
C ILE A 26 1.27 -5.47 1.76
N ILE A 27 1.75 -5.57 3.00
CA ILE A 27 2.74 -6.58 3.42
C ILE A 27 2.20 -7.23 4.68
N ASP A 28 1.83 -8.51 4.57
CA ASP A 28 1.44 -9.32 5.71
C ASP A 28 2.69 -9.74 6.49
N VAL A 29 2.82 -9.23 7.72
CA VAL A 29 3.93 -9.56 8.62
C VAL A 29 3.41 -10.16 9.91
N ASN A 30 4.03 -11.26 10.35
CA ASN A 30 3.74 -11.83 11.66
C ASN A 30 4.52 -11.05 12.73
N ALA A 31 3.83 -10.19 13.48
CA ALA A 31 4.44 -9.35 14.51
C ALA A 31 3.57 -9.27 15.76
N ALA A 32 4.24 -9.12 16.91
CA ALA A 32 3.57 -9.06 18.21
C ALA A 32 2.81 -7.74 18.46
N ASP A 33 3.16 -6.67 17.76
CA ASP A 33 2.56 -5.35 17.91
C ASP A 33 2.76 -4.48 16.64
N PRO A 34 1.97 -3.39 16.47
CA PRO A 34 2.04 -2.54 15.28
C PRO A 34 3.41 -1.87 15.06
N LYS A 35 4.15 -1.57 16.13
CA LYS A 35 5.47 -0.92 16.01
C LYS A 35 6.51 -1.91 15.47
N ARG A 36 6.46 -3.17 15.90
CA ARG A 36 7.27 -4.25 15.34
C ARG A 36 6.87 -4.59 13.92
N ALA A 37 5.57 -4.59 13.61
CA ALA A 37 5.10 -4.77 12.24
C ALA A 37 5.72 -3.71 11.33
N ALA A 38 5.60 -2.42 11.69
CA ALA A 38 6.21 -1.32 10.93
C ALA A 38 7.74 -1.46 10.79
N GLY A 39 8.43 -1.89 11.86
CA GLY A 39 9.86 -2.14 11.81
C GLY A 39 10.25 -3.26 10.84
N PHE A 40 9.55 -4.40 10.88
CA PHE A 40 9.78 -5.50 9.96
C PHE A 40 9.44 -5.14 8.52
N THR A 41 8.32 -4.46 8.30
CA THR A 41 7.93 -3.96 6.97
C THR A 41 8.99 -3.03 6.41
N HIS A 42 9.50 -2.08 7.21
CA HIS A 42 10.58 -1.20 6.77
C HIS A 42 11.85 -1.98 6.41
N GLN A 43 12.22 -2.99 7.20
CA GLN A 43 13.37 -3.85 6.88
C GLN A 43 13.20 -4.55 5.53
N ILE A 44 12.05 -5.19 5.29
CA ILE A 44 11.71 -5.84 4.01
C ILE A 44 11.82 -4.84 2.86
N MET A 45 11.25 -3.64 3.02
CA MET A 45 11.28 -2.61 1.97
C MET A 45 12.68 -2.06 1.65
N THR A 46 13.63 -2.15 2.58
CA THR A 46 15.01 -1.64 2.40
C THR A 46 16.02 -2.73 2.06
N ASP A 47 15.63 -3.99 2.14
CA ASP A 47 16.51 -5.12 1.87
C ASP A 47 16.62 -5.31 0.34
N PRO A 48 17.83 -5.21 -0.25
CA PRO A 48 18.02 -5.33 -1.68
C PRO A 48 17.68 -6.73 -2.25
N ASP A 49 17.63 -7.75 -1.39
CA ASP A 49 17.29 -9.12 -1.78
C ASP A 49 15.79 -9.43 -1.56
N SER A 50 14.99 -8.45 -1.10
CA SER A 50 13.55 -8.64 -0.94
C SER A 50 12.82 -8.69 -2.28
N LEU A 51 11.78 -9.51 -2.33
CA LEU A 51 10.90 -9.59 -3.50
C LEU A 51 10.19 -8.26 -3.74
N PRO A 52 10.02 -7.84 -5.01
CA PRO A 52 9.20 -6.69 -5.34
C PRO A 52 7.76 -6.88 -4.80
N PRO A 53 7.16 -5.85 -4.19
CA PRO A 53 5.83 -5.95 -3.62
C PRO A 53 4.74 -5.78 -4.68
N VAL A 54 3.53 -6.22 -4.34
CA VAL A 54 2.31 -5.82 -5.06
C VAL A 54 1.85 -4.45 -4.56
N LEU A 55 1.62 -3.53 -5.49
CA LEU A 55 1.06 -2.20 -5.21
C LEU A 55 -0.44 -2.22 -5.41
N HIS A 56 -1.18 -1.73 -4.42
CA HIS A 56 -2.57 -1.34 -4.60
C HIS A 56 -2.63 0.17 -4.86
N VAL A 57 -2.99 0.56 -6.07
CA VAL A 57 -3.10 1.96 -6.48
C VAL A 57 -4.55 2.39 -6.49
N ILE A 58 -4.85 3.48 -5.79
CA ILE A 58 -6.19 4.06 -5.65
C ILE A 58 -6.20 5.43 -6.33
N ASP A 59 -7.11 5.64 -7.27
CA ASP A 59 -7.32 6.96 -7.88
C ASP A 59 -8.27 7.85 -7.06
N GLU A 60 -8.38 9.11 -7.45
CA GLU A 60 -9.27 10.11 -6.83
C GLU A 60 -10.75 9.67 -6.77
N GLY A 61 -11.21 8.84 -7.71
CA GLY A 61 -12.56 8.28 -7.74
C GLY A 61 -12.72 7.01 -6.91
N GLY A 62 -11.67 6.57 -6.21
CA GLY A 62 -11.66 5.35 -5.41
C GLY A 62 -11.51 4.07 -6.24
N LYS A 63 -11.24 4.17 -7.55
CA LYS A 63 -10.94 2.98 -8.37
C LYS A 63 -9.61 2.39 -7.94
N ARG A 64 -9.56 1.06 -7.86
CA ARG A 64 -8.40 0.30 -7.41
C ARG A 64 -7.80 -0.51 -8.56
N VAL A 65 -6.48 -0.54 -8.64
CA VAL A 65 -5.72 -1.44 -9.52
C VAL A 65 -4.55 -2.04 -8.74
N ASP A 66 -4.28 -3.31 -9.01
CA ASP A 66 -3.18 -4.03 -8.40
C ASP A 66 -2.06 -4.15 -9.44
N ILE A 67 -0.84 -3.78 -9.05
CA ILE A 67 0.34 -3.82 -9.90
C ILE A 67 1.38 -4.70 -9.21
N ASP A 68 1.68 -5.86 -9.81
CA ASP A 68 2.76 -6.71 -9.34
C ASP A 68 4.10 -6.20 -9.89
N LEU A 69 4.94 -5.64 -9.02
CA LEU A 69 6.25 -5.13 -9.40
C LEU A 69 7.27 -6.24 -9.71
N SER A 70 6.93 -7.51 -9.45
CA SER A 70 7.76 -8.65 -9.83
C SER A 70 7.55 -9.09 -11.27
N GLU A 71 6.39 -8.76 -11.86
CA GLU A 71 6.03 -9.13 -13.23
C GLU A 71 6.41 -8.07 -14.28
N GLU A 72 6.79 -6.85 -13.88
CA GLU A 72 7.17 -5.79 -14.82
C GLU A 72 8.31 -4.89 -14.29
N TYR A 73 9.55 -5.18 -14.71
CA TYR A 73 10.57 -4.24 -15.24
C TYR A 73 11.63 -5.00 -16.07
#